data_AF-A0A938KXH2-F1
#
_entry.id   AF-A0A938KXH2-F1
#
_cell.length_a   1.000
_cell.length_b   1.000
_cell.length_c   1.000
_cell.angle_alpha   90.00
_cell.angle_beta   90.00
_cell.angle_gamma   90.00
#
_symmetry.space_group_name_H-M   'P 1'
#
loop_
_entity.id
_entity.type
_entity.pdbx_description
1 polymer ?
#
loop_
_entity_poly.entity_id
_entity_poly.type
_entity_poly.pdbx_seq_one_letter_code
_entity_poly.pdbx_strand_id
1 'polypeptide(L)' 'MAKPRYVPRPQNAAPVRPFASAEEAWFWFARAVKARRAGARFEDGARPWQRPCDPDDIARALARLRRRGAIGQRHLA' A
#
# COMPACT_ATOMS: atom_id res chain seq x y z
N MET A 1 10.73 5.90 17.20
CA MET A 1 9.92 4.87 16.50
C MET A 1 10.87 3.98 15.70
N ALA A 2 10.90 2.68 15.99
CA ALA A 2 11.78 1.74 15.27
C ALA A 2 11.39 1.69 13.78
N LYS A 3 12.36 1.85 12.89
CA LYS A 3 12.12 1.79 11.44
C LYS A 3 11.87 0.32 11.09
N PRO A 4 10.73 -0.04 10.49
CA PRO A 4 10.46 -1.43 10.13
C PRO A 4 11.57 -1.91 9.20
N ARG A 5 12.15 -3.09 9.51
CA ARG A 5 13.15 -3.73 8.67
C ARG A 5 12.54 -4.00 7.31
N TYR A 6 13.08 -3.37 6.28
CA TYR A 6 12.70 -3.66 4.91
C TYR A 6 13.29 -5.02 4.54
N VAL A 7 12.42 -5.99 4.26
CA VAL A 7 12.79 -7.28 3.68
C VAL A 7 12.39 -7.22 2.21
N PRO A 8 13.34 -7.28 1.26
CA PRO A 8 13.01 -7.31 -0.16
C PRO A 8 12.15 -8.54 -0.43
N ARG A 9 10.92 -8.34 -0.91
CA ARG A 9 10.10 -9.41 -1.42
C ARG A 9 10.41 -9.52 -2.92
N PRO A 10 10.90 -10.66 -3.43
CA PRO A 10 11.17 -10.80 -4.86
C PRO A 10 9.86 -10.58 -5.62
N GLN A 11 9.87 -9.65 -6.57
CA GLN A 11 8.74 -9.44 -7.47
C GLN A 11 8.55 -10.74 -8.26
N ASN A 12 7.35 -11.31 -8.19
CA ASN A 12 7.02 -12.47 -9.01
C ASN A 12 7.12 -12.05 -10.50
N ALA A 13 7.30 -12.99 -11.43
CA ALA A 13 7.36 -12.67 -12.87
C ALA A 13 6.00 -12.25 -13.46
N ALA A 14 4.94 -12.17 -12.64
CA ALA A 14 3.61 -11.78 -13.08
C ALA A 14 3.58 -10.32 -13.57
N PRO A 15 2.83 -10.03 -14.65
CA PRO A 15 2.77 -8.70 -15.24
C PRO A 15 2.34 -7.64 -14.22
N VAL A 16 2.96 -6.47 -14.27
CA VAL A 16 2.60 -5.33 -13.41
C VAL A 16 1.45 -4.57 -14.04
N ARG A 17 0.39 -4.33 -13.26
CA ARG A 17 -0.75 -3.51 -13.67
C ARG A 17 -0.76 -2.20 -12.89
N PRO A 18 -0.52 -1.04 -13.54
CA PRO A 18 -0.59 0.24 -12.88
C PRO A 18 -2.02 0.54 -12.38
N PHE A 19 -2.13 1.45 -11.41
CA PHE A 19 -3.42 2.00 -11.03
C PHE A 19 -3.91 2.96 -12.12
N ALA A 20 -5.19 2.89 -12.44
CA ALA A 20 -5.86 3.80 -13.36
C ALA A 20 -6.03 5.19 -12.77
N SER A 21 -6.09 5.31 -11.44
CA SER A 21 -6.17 6.60 -10.74
C SER A 21 -5.62 6.54 -9.31
N ALA A 22 -5.48 7.71 -8.68
CA ALA A 22 -5.10 7.81 -7.27
C ALA A 22 -6.17 7.20 -6.35
N GLU A 23 -7.45 7.33 -6.69
CA GLU A 23 -8.59 6.75 -5.98
C GLU A 23 -8.55 5.22 -6.00
N GLU A 24 -8.22 4.61 -7.14
CA GLU A 24 -8.06 3.15 -7.22
C GLU A 24 -6.94 2.68 -6.29
N ALA A 25 -5.81 3.39 -6.28
CA ALA A 25 -4.69 3.11 -5.38
C ALA A 25 -5.10 3.24 -3.91
N TRP A 26 -5.86 4.29 -3.58
CA TRP A 26 -6.37 4.53 -2.23
C TRP A 26 -7.34 3.44 -1.75
N PHE A 27 -8.33 3.05 -2.57
CA PHE A 27 -9.27 2.00 -2.20
C PHE A 27 -8.60 0.64 -2.06
N TRP A 28 -7.64 0.34 -2.93
CA TRP A 28 -6.82 -0.86 -2.79
C TRP A 28 -6.02 -0.86 -1.48
N PHE A 29 -5.37 0.26 -1.13
CA PHE A 29 -4.67 0.42 0.14
C PHE A 29 -5.61 0.30 1.36
N ALA A 30 -6.78 0.94 1.33
CA ALA A 30 -7.75 0.86 2.42
C ALA A 30 -8.23 -0.58 2.67
N ARG A 31 -8.53 -1.32 1.59
CA ARG A 31 -8.79 -2.77 1.67
C ARG A 31 -7.60 -3.51 2.25
N ALA A 32 -6.38 -3.13 1.87
CA ALA A 32 -5.18 -3.78 2.35
C ALA A 32 -4.99 -3.60 3.88
N VAL A 33 -5.19 -2.38 4.36
CA VAL A 33 -5.16 -2.07 5.80
C VAL A 33 -6.24 -2.83 6.56
N LYS A 34 -7.48 -2.91 6.02
CA LYS A 34 -8.58 -3.64 6.66
C LYS A 34 -8.26 -5.13 6.80
N ALA A 35 -7.77 -5.79 5.75
CA ALA A 35 -7.40 -7.20 5.80
C ALA A 35 -6.25 -7.44 6.77
N ARG A 36 -5.22 -6.57 6.80
CA ARG A 36 -4.12 -6.68 7.75
C ARG A 36 -4.59 -6.53 9.21
N ARG A 37 -5.52 -5.61 9.49
CA ARG A 37 -6.15 -5.45 10.81
C ARG A 37 -6.97 -6.67 11.22
N ALA A 38 -7.57 -7.36 10.26
CA ALA A 38 -8.28 -8.61 10.47
C ALA A 38 -7.35 -9.83 10.62
N GLY A 39 -6.02 -9.64 10.63
CA GLY A 39 -5.04 -10.73 10.76
C GLY A 39 -4.78 -11.51 9.47
N ALA A 40 -5.42 -11.15 8.35
CA ALA A 40 -5.17 -11.77 7.06
C ALA A 40 -3.78 -11.38 6.53
N ARG A 41 -3.04 -12.38 6.03
CA ARG A 41 -1.83 -12.14 5.25
C ARG A 41 -2.25 -11.95 3.78
N PHE A 42 -1.69 -10.95 3.10
CA PHE A 42 -1.90 -10.80 1.66
C PHE A 42 -1.29 -12.00 0.95
N GLU A 43 -2.15 -12.82 0.36
CA GLU A 43 -1.73 -13.84 -0.58
C GLU A 43 -1.54 -13.19 -1.95
N ASP A 44 -0.28 -13.16 -2.40
CA ASP A 44 0.15 -12.64 -3.70
C ASP A 44 -0.39 -13.46 -4.89
N GLY A 45 -1.21 -14.49 -4.65
CA GLY A 45 -1.71 -15.44 -5.66
C GLY A 45 -3.12 -15.19 -6.19
N ALA A 46 -3.90 -14.27 -5.61
CA ALA A 46 -5.31 -14.11 -6.00
C ALA A 46 -5.53 -13.36 -7.33
N ARG A 47 -4.48 -12.78 -7.92
CA ARG A 47 -4.56 -11.99 -9.17
C ARG A 47 -3.50 -12.47 -10.15
N PRO A 48 -3.80 -12.52 -11.47
CA PRO A 48 -2.83 -12.90 -12.50
C PRO A 48 -1.77 -11.81 -12.77
N TRP A 49 -1.80 -10.71 -12.02
CA TRP A 49 -0.94 -9.54 -12.17
C TRP A 49 -0.64 -8.93 -10.80
N GLN A 50 0.47 -8.21 -10.71
CA GLN A 50 0.91 -7.51 -9.50
C GLN A 50 0.59 -6.01 -9.58
N ARG A 51 0.47 -5.37 -8.41
CA ARG A 51 0.44 -3.90 -8.31
C ARG A 51 1.87 -3.34 -8.42
N PRO A 52 2.04 -2.08 -8.85
CA PRO A 52 3.37 -1.48 -9.03
C PRO A 52 4.09 -1.18 -7.71
N CYS A 53 3.42 -1.31 -6.56
CA CYS A 53 3.96 -1.04 -5.24
C CYS A 53 3.26 -1.87 -4.16
N ASP A 54 3.88 -1.94 -2.97
CA ASP A 54 3.30 -2.57 -1.79
C ASP A 54 2.39 -1.60 -1.01
N PRO A 55 1.44 -2.09 -0.19
CA PRO A 55 0.63 -1.23 0.68
C PRO A 55 1.50 -0.35 1.60
N ASP A 56 2.66 -0.86 2.03
CA ASP A 56 3.61 -0.14 2.88
C ASP A 56 4.26 1.06 2.14
N ASP A 57 4.38 1.02 0.82
CA ASP A 57 4.88 2.15 0.03
C ASP A 57 3.88 3.32 0.03
N ILE A 58 2.58 3.01 -0.08
CA ILE A 58 1.52 4.00 0.05
C ILE A 58 1.50 4.57 1.48
N ALA A 59 1.64 3.73 2.51
CA ALA A 59 1.75 4.20 3.90
C ALA A 59 2.94 5.15 4.10
N ARG A 60 4.10 4.85 3.50
CA ARG A 60 5.29 5.72 3.53
C ARG A 60 5.05 7.02 2.77
N ALA A 61 4.36 7.01 1.64
CA ALA A 61 4.00 8.20 0.88
C ALA A 61 3.07 9.12 1.70
N LEU A 62 2.03 8.56 2.33
CA LEU A 62 1.13 9.30 3.22
C LEU A 62 1.88 9.92 4.41
N ALA A 63 2.78 9.17 5.05
CA ALA A 63 3.59 9.67 6.13
C ALA A 63 4.51 10.83 5.68
N ARG A 64 5.00 10.80 4.43
CA ARG A 64 5.75 11.93 3.84
C ARG A 64 4.84 13.14 3.61
N LEU A 65 3.66 12.96 3.03
CA LEU A 65 2.69 14.04 2.79
C LEU A 65 2.25 14.71 4.10
N ARG A 66 1.95 13.91 5.13
CA ARG A 66 1.57 14.41 6.45
C ARG A 66 2.72 15.17 7.12
N ARG A 67 3.96 14.66 7.05
CA ARG A 67 5.14 15.37 7.59
C ARG A 67 5.40 16.70 6.89
N ARG A 68 5.04 16.83 5.61
CA ARG A 68 5.16 18.07 4.82
C ARG A 68 3.96 19.01 5.01
N GLY A 69 2.95 18.65 5.81
CA GLY A 69 1.74 19.45 6.01
C GLY A 69 0.79 19.49 4.81
N ALA A 70 1.06 18.71 3.75
CA ALA A 70 0.18 18.65 2.57
C ALA A 70 -1.16 17.97 2.87
N ILE A 71 -1.18 17.08 3.88
CA ILE A 71 -2.40 16.45 4.38
C ILE A 71 -2.43 16.44 5.91
N GLY A 72 -3.62 16.62 6.50
CA GLY A 72 -3.85 16.52 7.94
C GLY A 72 -4.82 15.41 8.30
N GLN A 73 -5.16 15.27 9.59
CA GLN A 73 -6.05 14.19 10.04
C GLN A 73 -7.43 14.21 9.37
N ARG A 74 -7.95 15.38 9.00
CA ARG A 74 -9.24 15.49 8.30
C ARG A 74 -9.23 14.83 6.92
N HIS A 75 -8.06 14.66 6.31
CA HIS A 75 -7.91 13.97 5.02
C HIS A 75 -7.72 12.46 5.17
N LEU A 76 -7.57 11.96 6.40
CA LEU A 76 -7.32 10.55 6.72
C LEU A 76 -8.42 9.93 7.60
N ALA A 77 -9.39 10.74 8.03
CA ALA A 77 -10.50 10.36 8.91
C ALA A 77 -11.65 9.74 8.11
#